data_AF-T0YK78-F1
#
_entry.id   AF-T0YK78-F1
#
_cell.length_a   1.000
_cell.length_b   1.000
_cell.length_c   1.000
_cell.angle_alpha   90.00
_cell.angle_beta   90.00
_cell.angle_gamma   90.00
#
_symmetry.space_group_name_H-M   'P 1'
#
loop_
_entity.id
_entity.type
_entity.pdbx_description
1 polymer ?
#
loop_
_entity_poly.entity_id
_entity_poly.type
_entity_poly.pdbx_seq_one_letter_code
_entity_poly.pdbx_strand_id
1 'polypeptide(L)'
;RRAQFRLALHGDTHTLDVDSLRLLQARGGLDIKGEVALAVPHAWRIAVTATHFDPALLAPAWPGDLSFALGSSGQLDAQGPVGTLVLHDLSGTLRGRALHGSANLGLRARQLPRGTLDLASGASTLRYSGTAGAARAAFDVRSLADFLPQGSGRIQGTIAARGTWPRLDI
;
A
#
# COMPACT_ATOMS: atom_id res chain seq x y z
N ARG A 1 16.44 -14.70 17.56
CA ARG A 1 15.06 -14.17 17.46
C ARG A 1 14.19 -15.26 16.84
N ARG A 2 13.08 -15.67 17.47
CA ARG A 2 12.15 -16.61 16.85
C ARG A 2 10.94 -15.82 16.35
N ALA A 3 10.68 -15.88 15.05
CA ALA A 3 9.40 -15.47 14.50
C ALA A 3 8.53 -16.71 14.35
N GLN A 4 7.22 -16.57 14.51
CA GLN A 4 6.26 -17.64 14.31
C GLN A 4 5.30 -17.27 13.18
N PHE A 5 5.17 -18.17 12.22
CA PHE A 5 4.16 -18.08 11.17
C PHE A 5 3.01 -19.01 11.51
N ARG A 6 1.77 -18.52 11.41
CA ARG A 6 0.55 -19.33 11.51
C ARG A 6 -0.31 -19.03 10.29
N LEU A 7 -0.77 -20.08 9.63
CA LEU A 7 -1.59 -19.99 8.42
C LEU A 7 -2.79 -20.90 8.58
N ALA A 8 -3.98 -20.33 8.43
CA ALA A 8 -5.23 -21.02 8.25
C ALA A 8 -5.83 -20.49 6.95
N LEU A 9 -5.95 -21.38 5.96
CA LEU A 9 -6.55 -21.11 4.67
C LEU A 9 -7.42 -22.30 4.27
N HIS A 10 -8.43 -22.01 3.47
CA HIS A 10 -9.26 -23.01 2.80
C HIS A 10 -9.61 -22.50 1.40
N GLY A 11 -10.09 -23.38 0.53
CA GLY A 11 -10.40 -23.01 -0.84
C GLY A 11 -10.34 -24.18 -1.81
N ASP A 12 -10.57 -23.85 -3.07
CA ASP A 12 -10.56 -24.76 -4.20
C ASP A 12 -9.86 -24.11 -5.41
N THR A 13 -10.07 -24.65 -6.61
CA THR A 13 -9.50 -24.07 -7.84
C THR A 13 -10.11 -22.73 -8.24
N HIS A 14 -11.21 -22.30 -7.60
CA HIS A 14 -11.93 -21.07 -7.91
C HIS A 14 -11.75 -20.00 -6.84
N THR A 15 -11.52 -20.39 -5.60
CA THR A 15 -11.54 -19.51 -4.43
C THR A 15 -10.42 -19.87 -3.45
N LEU A 16 -9.82 -18.84 -2.86
CA LEU A 16 -8.88 -18.98 -1.76
C LEU A 16 -9.29 -18.04 -0.63
N ASP A 17 -9.69 -18.62 0.49
CA ASP A 17 -10.04 -17.94 1.71
C ASP A 17 -8.89 -18.02 2.71
N VAL A 18 -8.43 -16.86 3.15
CA VAL A 18 -7.40 -16.68 4.17
C VAL A 18 -8.09 -16.30 5.47
N ASP A 19 -8.44 -17.30 6.27
CA ASP A 19 -9.02 -17.12 7.61
C ASP A 19 -8.08 -16.34 8.52
N SER A 20 -6.80 -16.71 8.47
CA SER A 20 -5.73 -15.95 9.09
C SER A 20 -4.36 -16.35 8.57
N LEU A 21 -3.56 -15.36 8.20
CA LEU A 21 -2.11 -15.48 8.09
C LEU A 21 -1.51 -14.53 9.13
N ARG A 22 -0.87 -15.09 10.15
CA ARG A 22 -0.25 -14.34 11.25
C ARG A 22 1.25 -14.53 11.26
N LEU A 23 1.97 -13.43 11.34
CA LEU A 23 3.41 -13.38 11.53
C LEU A 23 3.69 -12.71 12.87
N LEU A 24 4.13 -13.52 13.84
CA LEU A 24 4.46 -13.08 15.18
C LEU A 24 5.96 -12.83 15.31
N GLN A 25 6.30 -11.66 15.83
CA GLN A 25 7.66 -11.22 16.12
C GLN A 25 7.79 -10.91 17.62
N ALA A 26 9.01 -10.70 18.09
CA ALA A 26 9.27 -10.49 19.51
C ALA A 26 8.58 -9.23 20.08
N ARG A 27 8.34 -8.20 19.26
CA ARG A 27 7.76 -6.91 19.67
C ARG A 27 6.35 -6.66 19.12
N GLY A 28 5.87 -7.51 18.22
CA GLY A 28 4.73 -7.19 17.38
C GLY A 28 4.40 -8.27 16.36
N GLY A 29 3.66 -7.91 15.33
CA GLY A 29 3.30 -8.84 14.28
C GLY A 29 2.47 -8.24 13.16
N LEU A 30 2.13 -9.10 12.22
CA LEU A 30 1.32 -8.81 11.04
C LEU A 30 0.21 -9.86 10.96
N ASP A 31 -1.03 -9.42 10.89
CA ASP A 31 -2.20 -10.26 10.68
C ASP A 31 -2.82 -9.92 9.32
N ILE A 32 -3.06 -10.95 8.51
CA ILE A 32 -3.67 -10.83 7.18
C ILE A 32 -4.89 -11.75 7.14
N LYS A 33 -5.99 -11.24 6.59
CA LYS A 33 -7.21 -11.99 6.30
C LYS A 33 -7.76 -11.57 4.95
N GLY A 34 -8.49 -12.45 4.29
CA GLY A 34 -9.12 -12.07 3.03
C GLY A 34 -9.61 -13.24 2.20
N GLU A 35 -10.11 -12.89 1.03
CA GLU A 35 -10.61 -13.81 0.01
C GLU A 35 -10.01 -13.42 -1.34
N VAL A 36 -9.66 -14.42 -2.14
CA VAL A 36 -9.21 -14.25 -3.52
C VAL A 36 -10.03 -15.18 -4.41
N ALA A 37 -10.81 -14.62 -5.32
CA ALA A 37 -11.43 -15.35 -6.41
C ALA A 37 -10.39 -15.55 -7.52
N LEU A 38 -10.04 -16.81 -7.77
CA LEU A 38 -9.07 -17.26 -8.77
C LEU A 38 -9.70 -17.44 -10.15
N ALA A 39 -11.01 -17.73 -10.20
CA ALA A 39 -11.77 -17.77 -11.46
C ALA A 39 -11.97 -16.35 -12.03
N VAL A 40 -12.28 -16.26 -13.34
CA VAL A 40 -12.61 -14.98 -13.99
C VAL A 40 -14.06 -14.58 -13.64
N PRO A 41 -14.31 -13.31 -13.24
CA PRO A 41 -13.34 -12.24 -13.02
C PRO A 41 -12.52 -12.47 -11.74
N HIS A 42 -11.19 -12.34 -11.85
CA HIS A 42 -10.33 -12.46 -10.67
C HIS A 42 -10.68 -11.33 -9.70
N ALA A 43 -10.94 -11.65 -8.44
CA ALA A 43 -11.33 -10.68 -7.43
C ALA A 43 -10.56 -10.89 -6.14
N TRP A 44 -10.43 -9.84 -5.34
CA TRP A 44 -9.79 -9.92 -4.04
C TRP A 44 -10.47 -9.01 -3.02
N ARG A 45 -10.34 -9.40 -1.76
CA ARG A 45 -10.64 -8.57 -0.60
C ARG A 45 -9.69 -8.96 0.51
N ILE A 46 -8.77 -8.07 0.85
CA ILE A 46 -7.67 -8.32 1.78
C ILE A 46 -7.69 -7.24 2.85
N ALA A 47 -7.58 -7.66 4.10
CA ALA A 47 -7.37 -6.80 5.25
C ALA A 47 -6.05 -7.20 5.93
N VAL A 48 -5.23 -6.20 6.26
CA VAL A 48 -3.95 -6.36 6.92
C VAL A 48 -3.93 -5.45 8.14
N THR A 49 -3.49 -5.97 9.28
CA THR A 49 -3.21 -5.19 10.48
C THR A 49 -1.78 -5.47 10.93
N ALA A 50 -1.03 -4.41 11.19
CA ALA A 50 0.32 -4.48 11.71
C ALA A 50 0.39 -3.75 13.05
N THR A 51 1.12 -4.33 14.00
CA THR A 51 1.42 -3.68 15.28
C THR A 51 2.87 -3.97 15.60
N HIS A 52 3.70 -2.92 15.71
CA HIS A 52 5.16 -3.05 15.91
C HIS A 52 5.83 -4.06 14.97
N PHE A 53 5.37 -4.09 13.72
CA PHE A 53 5.84 -5.00 12.70
C PHE A 53 7.20 -4.52 12.17
N ASP A 54 8.20 -5.39 12.20
CA ASP A 54 9.50 -5.19 11.57
C ASP A 54 9.52 -5.83 10.17
N PRO A 55 9.46 -5.04 9.08
CA PRO A 55 9.40 -5.60 7.73
C PRO A 55 10.69 -6.29 7.29
N ALA A 56 11.83 -6.10 7.99
CA ALA A 56 13.10 -6.75 7.62
C ALA A 56 13.01 -8.28 7.56
N LEU A 57 12.05 -8.88 8.28
CA LEU A 57 11.82 -10.31 8.25
C LEU A 57 11.33 -10.81 6.87
N LEU A 58 10.58 -9.98 6.13
CA LEU A 58 10.08 -10.30 4.79
C LEU A 58 10.89 -9.60 3.69
N ALA A 59 11.41 -8.40 3.97
CA ALA A 59 12.13 -7.56 3.03
C ALA A 59 13.34 -6.92 3.73
N PRO A 60 14.53 -7.57 3.71
CA PRO A 60 15.70 -7.17 4.51
C PRO A 60 16.16 -5.71 4.35
N ALA A 61 15.91 -5.10 3.19
CA ALA A 61 16.21 -3.69 2.92
C ALA A 61 15.26 -2.70 3.63
N TRP A 62 14.26 -3.20 4.38
CA TRP A 62 13.19 -2.41 5.00
C TRP A 62 13.06 -2.67 6.52
N PRO A 63 14.14 -2.60 7.31
CA PRO A 63 14.04 -2.73 8.77
C PRO A 63 13.20 -1.61 9.35
N GLY A 64 12.37 -1.92 10.34
CA GLY A 64 11.50 -0.93 10.95
C GLY A 64 10.70 -1.40 12.15
N ASP A 65 9.78 -0.56 12.56
CA ASP A 65 8.76 -0.79 13.57
C ASP A 65 7.52 -0.04 13.08
N LEU A 66 6.58 -0.75 12.48
CA LEU A 66 5.41 -0.18 11.82
C LEU A 66 4.12 -0.66 12.46
N SER A 67 3.19 0.27 12.64
CA SER A 67 1.79 -0.05 12.94
C SER A 67 0.91 0.59 11.88
N PHE A 68 -0.07 -0.15 11.38
CA PHE A 68 -1.03 0.31 10.37
C PHE A 68 -2.21 -0.65 10.23
N ALA A 69 -3.31 -0.16 9.67
CA ALA A 69 -4.38 -0.98 9.11
C ALA A 69 -4.51 -0.70 7.61
N LEU A 70 -4.52 -1.75 6.79
CA LEU A 70 -4.64 -1.66 5.34
C LEU A 70 -5.79 -2.54 4.85
N GLY A 71 -6.70 -1.96 4.09
CA GLY A 71 -7.74 -2.68 3.35
C GLY A 71 -7.54 -2.51 1.85
N SER A 72 -7.69 -3.59 1.10
CA SER A 72 -7.69 -3.56 -0.36
C SER A 72 -8.76 -4.50 -0.90
N SER A 73 -9.56 -4.03 -1.86
CA SER A 73 -10.54 -4.87 -2.53
C SER A 73 -10.71 -4.48 -3.97
N GLY A 74 -10.99 -5.44 -4.83
CA GLY A 74 -11.18 -5.15 -6.24
C GLY A 74 -11.33 -6.39 -7.08
N GLN A 75 -11.31 -6.15 -8.39
CA GLN A 75 -11.32 -7.18 -9.40
C GLN A 75 -10.44 -6.77 -10.58
N LEU A 76 -9.96 -7.77 -11.30
CA LEU A 76 -9.29 -7.61 -12.57
C LEU A 76 -10.33 -7.83 -13.68
N ASP A 77 -10.69 -6.76 -14.38
CA ASP A 77 -11.52 -6.85 -15.58
C ASP A 77 -10.64 -6.85 -16.84
N ALA A 78 -11.27 -7.00 -18.02
CA ALA A 78 -10.56 -7.01 -19.30
C ALA A 78 -9.83 -5.70 -19.63
N GLN A 79 -10.18 -4.58 -18.98
CA GLN A 79 -9.57 -3.27 -19.15
C GLN A 79 -8.48 -2.98 -18.10
N GLY A 80 -8.49 -3.69 -16.97
CA GLY A 80 -7.50 -3.59 -15.92
C GLY A 80 -8.11 -3.68 -14.51
N PRO A 81 -7.35 -3.29 -13.48
CA PRO A 81 -7.82 -3.38 -12.10
C PRO A 81 -8.86 -2.30 -11.79
N VAL A 82 -9.91 -2.72 -11.11
CA VAL A 82 -10.93 -1.86 -10.51
C VAL A 82 -11.01 -2.19 -9.04
N GLY A 83 -10.88 -1.20 -8.16
CA GLY A 83 -10.84 -1.49 -6.73
C GLY A 83 -10.66 -0.28 -5.83
N THR A 84 -10.33 -0.56 -4.58
CA THR A 84 -10.11 0.41 -3.52
C THR A 84 -8.91 0.00 -2.68
N LEU A 85 -8.17 0.98 -2.19
CA LEU A 85 -7.08 0.84 -1.25
C LEU A 85 -7.29 1.86 -0.12
N VAL A 86 -7.31 1.38 1.12
CA VAL A 86 -7.45 2.22 2.30
C VAL A 86 -6.34 1.89 3.27
N LEU A 87 -5.56 2.89 3.65
CA LEU A 87 -4.48 2.81 4.64
C LEU A 87 -4.81 3.77 5.77
N HIS A 88 -4.90 3.25 6.97
CA HIS A 88 -5.13 4.00 8.19
C HIS A 88 -3.97 3.82 9.17
N ASP A 89 -3.73 4.89 9.92
CA ASP A 89 -2.85 4.89 11.09
C ASP A 89 -1.44 4.37 10.83
N LEU A 90 -0.92 4.54 9.60
CA LEU A 90 0.48 4.24 9.33
C LEU A 90 1.33 5.12 10.21
N SER A 91 2.14 4.49 11.05
CA SER A 91 2.98 5.14 12.04
C SER A 91 4.17 4.26 12.38
N GLY A 92 5.22 4.89 12.91
CA GLY A 92 6.40 4.21 13.45
C GLY A 92 7.68 4.65 12.76
N THR A 93 8.59 3.71 12.55
CA THR A 93 9.89 3.99 11.91
C THR A 93 10.23 2.98 10.83
N LEU A 94 10.85 3.45 9.75
CA LEU A 94 11.33 2.62 8.65
C LEU A 94 12.72 3.10 8.25
N ARG A 95 13.70 2.19 8.23
CA ARG A 95 15.12 2.48 8.00
C ARG A 95 15.65 3.62 8.88
N GLY A 96 15.22 3.66 10.14
CA GLY A 96 15.63 4.69 11.11
C GLY A 96 14.96 6.06 10.92
N ARG A 97 13.93 6.17 10.08
CA ARG A 97 13.20 7.41 9.81
C ARG A 97 11.78 7.29 10.30
N ALA A 98 11.26 8.33 10.95
CA ALA A 98 9.84 8.38 11.31
C ALA A 98 8.99 8.29 10.04
N LEU A 99 8.02 7.39 10.04
CA LEU A 99 7.09 7.18 8.92
C LEU A 99 5.67 7.37 9.44
N HIS A 100 4.89 8.17 8.75
CA HIS A 100 3.45 8.26 8.99
C HIS A 100 2.68 8.49 7.69
N GLY A 101 1.42 8.10 7.65
CA GLY A 101 0.59 8.35 6.49
C GLY A 101 -0.81 7.76 6.54
N SER A 102 -1.56 8.08 5.51
CA SER A 102 -2.89 7.53 5.24
C SER A 102 -3.19 7.56 3.75
N ALA A 103 -4.09 6.69 3.32
CA ALA A 103 -4.58 6.69 1.95
C ALA A 103 -6.03 6.24 1.90
N ASN A 104 -6.79 6.81 0.98
CA ASN A 104 -8.09 6.32 0.56
C ASN A 104 -8.18 6.54 -0.95
N LEU A 105 -7.95 5.47 -1.70
CA LEU A 105 -7.80 5.52 -3.15
C LEU A 105 -8.81 4.58 -3.82
N GLY A 106 -9.53 5.10 -4.81
CA GLY A 106 -10.33 4.33 -5.75
C GLY A 106 -9.59 4.16 -7.07
N LEU A 107 -9.47 2.92 -7.53
CA LEU A 107 -8.86 2.53 -8.79
C LEU A 107 -9.93 2.18 -9.82
N ARG A 108 -9.73 2.64 -11.05
CA ARG A 108 -10.51 2.28 -12.23
C ARG A 108 -9.54 2.10 -13.39
N ALA A 109 -9.76 1.07 -14.18
CA ALA A 109 -9.00 0.84 -15.39
C ALA A 109 -8.95 2.12 -16.26
N ARG A 110 -7.75 2.46 -16.75
CA ARG A 110 -7.51 3.60 -17.66
C ARG A 110 -7.93 4.98 -17.09
N GLN A 111 -8.05 5.11 -15.77
CA GLN A 111 -8.34 6.39 -15.12
C GLN A 111 -7.29 6.72 -14.06
N LEU A 112 -7.12 8.01 -13.79
CA LEU A 112 -6.39 8.46 -12.62
C LEU A 112 -7.07 7.92 -11.35
N PRO A 113 -6.29 7.52 -10.32
CA PRO A 113 -6.86 7.19 -9.02
C PRO A 113 -7.74 8.32 -8.49
N ARG A 114 -8.76 7.98 -7.72
CA ARG A 114 -9.61 8.96 -7.03
C ARG A 114 -9.34 8.90 -5.54
N GLY A 115 -9.50 10.01 -4.84
CA GLY A 115 -9.28 10.10 -3.39
C GLY A 115 -7.91 10.67 -3.06
N THR A 116 -7.35 10.30 -1.91
CA THR A 116 -6.20 10.99 -1.31
C THR A 116 -5.14 10.03 -0.82
N LEU A 117 -3.89 10.49 -0.82
CA LEU A 117 -2.77 9.87 -0.13
C LEU A 117 -1.92 10.96 0.51
N ASP A 118 -1.54 10.77 1.76
CA ASP A 118 -0.55 11.58 2.47
C ASP A 118 0.45 10.63 3.12
N LEU A 119 1.73 10.81 2.81
CA LEU A 119 2.81 9.99 3.32
C LEU A 119 3.99 10.89 3.66
N ALA A 120 4.56 10.70 4.84
CA ALA A 120 5.74 11.41 5.28
C ALA A 120 6.78 10.44 5.86
N SER A 121 8.02 10.59 5.43
CA SER A 121 9.17 9.78 5.88
C SER A 121 10.35 10.70 6.18
N GLY A 122 10.74 10.81 7.45
CA GLY A 122 11.74 11.78 7.89
C GLY A 122 11.35 13.21 7.53
N ALA A 123 12.15 13.86 6.68
CA ALA A 123 11.88 15.22 6.20
C ALA A 123 11.18 15.25 4.82
N SER A 124 10.82 14.08 4.28
CA SER A 124 10.21 13.94 2.96
C SER A 124 8.70 13.76 3.04
N THR A 125 7.95 14.39 2.15
CA THR A 125 6.49 14.27 2.04
C THR A 125 6.03 13.96 0.62
N LEU A 126 4.94 13.20 0.54
CA LEU A 126 4.23 12.85 -0.68
C LEU A 126 2.74 13.04 -0.43
N ARG A 127 2.10 13.90 -1.22
CA ARG A 127 0.65 14.12 -1.17
C ARG A 127 0.03 13.91 -2.53
N TYR A 128 -1.17 13.36 -2.54
CA TYR A 128 -1.96 13.11 -3.73
C TYR A 128 -3.43 13.43 -3.47
N SER A 129 -4.09 14.02 -4.46
CA SER A 129 -5.55 14.18 -4.50
C SER A 129 -6.06 13.97 -5.92
N GLY A 130 -7.09 13.13 -6.08
CA GLY A 130 -7.64 12.75 -7.37
C GLY A 130 -9.16 12.79 -7.38
N THR A 131 -9.73 13.26 -8.47
CA THR A 131 -11.15 13.22 -8.79
C THR A 131 -11.36 12.48 -10.11
N ALA A 132 -12.60 12.40 -10.59
CA ALA A 132 -12.86 11.86 -11.92
C ALA A 132 -12.13 12.71 -13.00
N GLY A 133 -11.13 12.12 -13.65
CA GLY A 133 -10.42 12.73 -14.78
C GLY A 133 -9.42 13.84 -14.43
N ALA A 134 -9.11 14.07 -13.15
CA ALA A 134 -8.09 15.03 -12.75
C ALA A 134 -7.39 14.58 -11.47
N ALA A 135 -6.11 14.91 -11.34
CA ALA A 135 -5.35 14.68 -10.12
C ALA A 135 -4.27 15.73 -9.91
N ARG A 136 -3.85 15.88 -8.66
CA ARG A 136 -2.67 16.64 -8.27
C ARG A 136 -1.82 15.81 -7.32
N ALA A 137 -0.51 15.84 -7.54
CA ALA A 137 0.47 15.24 -6.66
C ALA A 137 1.52 16.29 -6.28
N ALA A 138 1.87 16.35 -5.01
CA ALA A 138 2.91 17.23 -4.49
C ALA A 138 3.99 16.37 -3.81
N PHE A 139 5.23 16.65 -4.15
CA PHE A 139 6.40 15.92 -3.69
C PHE A 139 7.36 16.91 -3.09
N ASP A 140 7.78 16.66 -1.85
CA ASP A 140 8.92 17.32 -1.23
C ASP A 140 9.80 16.24 -0.65
N VAL A 141 10.61 15.60 -1.50
CA VAL A 141 11.44 14.45 -1.18
C VAL A 141 12.89 14.92 -1.07
N ARG A 142 13.37 15.05 0.17
CA ARG A 142 14.72 15.53 0.50
C ARG A 142 15.79 14.48 0.20
N SER A 143 15.41 13.21 0.29
CA SER A 143 16.20 12.08 -0.18
C SER A 143 15.27 10.99 -0.72
N LEU A 144 15.49 10.53 -1.96
CA LEU A 144 14.74 9.37 -2.47
C LEU A 144 14.93 8.12 -1.58
N ALA A 145 16.03 8.06 -0.82
CA ALA A 145 16.28 7.03 0.18
C ALA A 145 15.23 6.99 1.31
N ASP A 146 14.48 8.08 1.50
CA ASP A 146 13.42 8.17 2.51
C ASP A 146 12.23 7.26 2.15
N PHE A 147 12.01 7.02 0.85
CA PHE A 147 10.95 6.13 0.36
C PHE A 147 11.48 4.85 -0.29
N LEU A 148 12.63 4.87 -0.97
CA LEU A 148 13.17 3.75 -1.75
C LEU A 148 14.62 3.42 -1.32
N PRO A 149 14.96 2.19 -0.90
CA PRO A 149 16.28 1.87 -0.34
C PRO A 149 17.48 2.20 -1.24
N GLN A 150 17.32 2.07 -2.56
CA GLN A 150 18.35 2.36 -3.56
C GLN A 150 18.12 3.71 -4.26
N GLY A 151 17.16 4.50 -3.78
CA GLY A 151 16.86 5.82 -4.31
C GLY A 151 17.91 6.84 -3.87
N SER A 152 18.42 7.64 -4.80
CA SER A 152 19.32 8.75 -4.51
C SER A 152 18.80 10.05 -5.13
N GLY A 153 19.26 11.19 -4.62
CA GLY A 153 18.79 12.50 -5.08
C GLY A 153 17.54 13.00 -4.36
N ARG A 154 16.98 14.08 -4.88
CA ARG A 154 15.86 14.83 -4.31
C ARG A 154 14.86 15.18 -5.39
N ILE A 155 13.58 15.21 -5.03
CA ILE A 155 12.50 15.60 -5.94
C ILE A 155 11.64 16.59 -5.19
N GLN A 156 11.45 17.77 -5.78
CA GLN A 156 10.51 18.76 -5.26
C GLN A 156 9.68 19.27 -6.43
N GLY A 157 8.36 19.29 -6.24
CA GLY A 157 7.47 19.84 -7.25
C GLY A 157 6.03 19.42 -7.08
N THR A 158 5.20 19.96 -7.95
CA THR A 158 3.78 19.64 -8.05
C THR A 158 3.47 19.22 -9.48
N ILE A 159 2.76 18.12 -9.63
CA ILE A 159 2.26 17.62 -10.91
C ILE A 159 0.74 17.74 -10.87
N ALA A 160 0.16 18.37 -11.88
CA ALA A 160 -1.27 18.25 -12.16
C ALA A 160 -1.43 17.31 -13.35
N ALA A 161 -2.52 16.54 -13.38
CA ALA A 161 -2.85 15.72 -14.53
C ALA A 161 -4.34 15.79 -14.80
N ARG A 162 -4.72 15.83 -16.08
CA ARG A 162 -6.10 15.76 -16.54
C ARG A 162 -6.27 14.71 -17.63
N GLY A 163 -7.44 14.10 -17.72
CA GLY A 163 -7.78 13.11 -18.73
C GLY A 163 -7.83 11.67 -18.22
N THR A 164 -7.71 10.73 -19.14
CA THR A 164 -7.82 9.27 -18.91
C THR A 164 -6.52 8.61 -19.29
N TRP A 165 -5.96 7.81 -18.40
CA TRP A 165 -4.74 7.05 -18.68
C TRP A 165 -4.89 6.16 -19.92
N PRO A 166 -3.94 6.15 -20.89
CA PRO A 166 -2.63 6.81 -20.86
C PRO A 166 -2.58 8.22 -21.48
N ARG A 167 -3.71 8.77 -21.95
CA ARG A 167 -3.78 10.13 -22.50
C ARG A 167 -3.98 11.14 -21.37
N LEU A 168 -2.87 11.56 -20.76
CA LEU A 168 -2.85 12.61 -19.74
C LEU A 168 -2.32 13.93 -20.30
N ASP A 169 -2.96 15.02 -19.91
CA ASP A 169 -2.46 16.40 -20.01
C ASP A 169 -1.81 16.75 -18.67
N ILE A 170 -0.52 17.07 -18.65
CA ILE A 170 0.32 17.26 -17.44
C ILE A 170 0.79 18.70 -17.33
#